data_AF-A0A084U9T6-F1
#
_entry.id   AF-A0A084U9T6-F1
#
_cell.length_a   1.000
_cell.length_b   1.000
_cell.length_c   1.000
_cell.angle_alpha   90.00
_cell.angle_beta   90.00
_cell.angle_gamma   90.00
#
_symmetry.space_group_name_H-M   'P 1'
#
loop_
_entity.id
_entity.type
_entity.pdbx_description
1 polymer ?
#
loop_
_entity_poly.entity_id
_entity_poly.type
_entity_poly.pdbx_seq_one_letter_code
_entity_poly.pdbx_strand_id
1 'polypeptide(L)' 'MAEIINLRTVRKRKSRAQREDQAQENRIRFGRTRAERREQEKLSRKQAADLDGHRLEPDDEKS' A
#
# COMPACT_ATOMS: atom_id res chain seq x y z
N MET A 1 -40.22 -20.19 -23.81
CA MET A 1 -40.11 -19.19 -22.72
C MET A 1 -38.83 -18.41 -22.93
N ALA A 2 -38.89 -17.08 -23.00
CA ALA A 2 -37.70 -16.25 -23.17
C ALA A 2 -37.17 -15.84 -21.79
N GLU A 3 -35.88 -16.05 -21.56
CA GLU A 3 -35.23 -15.64 -20.31
C GLU A 3 -34.94 -14.14 -20.35
N ILE A 4 -35.68 -13.36 -19.57
CA ILE A 4 -35.54 -11.90 -19.52
C ILE A 4 -34.35 -11.58 -18.60
N ILE A 5 -33.18 -11.37 -19.20
CA ILE A 5 -31.98 -10.98 -18.46
C ILE A 5 -31.86 -9.47 -18.30
N ASN A 6 -31.54 -9.02 -17.08
CA ASN A 6 -31.32 -7.61 -16.79
C ASN A 6 -29.90 -7.17 -17.19
N LEU A 7 -29.79 -6.52 -18.35
CA LEU A 7 -28.53 -6.01 -18.90
C LEU A 7 -27.84 -4.97 -18.00
N ARG A 8 -28.56 -4.24 -17.14
CA ARG A 8 -27.97 -3.30 -16.17
C ARG A 8 -27.15 -4.05 -15.13
N THR A 9 -27.71 -5.14 -14.60
CA THR A 9 -27.04 -5.98 -13.60
C THR A 9 -25.81 -6.64 -14.19
N VAL A 10 -25.90 -7.14 -15.43
CA VAL A 10 -24.77 -7.74 -16.16
C VAL A 10 -23.64 -6.72 -16.34
N ARG A 11 -23.95 -5.51 -16.82
CA ARG A 11 -22.96 -4.43 -16.97
C ARG A 11 -22.31 -4.05 -15.63
N LYS A 12 -23.10 -3.96 -14.56
CA LYS A 12 -22.59 -3.65 -13.21
C LYS A 12 -21.64 -4.74 -12.70
N ARG A 13 -21.97 -6.01 -12.91
CA ARG A 13 -21.11 -7.15 -12.56
C ARG A 13 -19.79 -7.10 -13.34
N LYS A 14 -19.85 -6.88 -14.65
CA LYS A 14 -18.65 -6.73 -15.50
C LYS A 14 -17.74 -5.59 -15.02
N SER A 15 -18.31 -4.43 -14.70
CA SER A 15 -17.53 -3.30 -14.18
C SER A 15 -16.87 -3.58 -12.84
N ARG A 16 -17.52 -4.34 -11.95
CA ARG A 16 -16.93 -4.76 -10.67
C ARG A 16 -15.76 -5.72 -10.88
N ALA A 17 -15.94 -6.74 -11.72
CA ALA A 17 -14.88 -7.69 -12.05
C ALA A 17 -13.64 -6.98 -12.63
N GLN A 18 -13.82 -6.07 -13.58
CA GLN A 18 -12.71 -5.29 -14.15
C GLN A 18 -11.95 -4.46 -13.11
N ARG A 19 -12.65 -3.92 -12.11
CA ARG A 19 -12.00 -3.19 -11.00
C ARG A 19 -11.22 -4.11 -10.07
N GLU A 20 -11.72 -5.32 -9.84
CA GLU A 20 -11.04 -6.34 -9.04
C GLU A 20 -9.76 -6.80 -9.73
N ASP A 21 -9.81 -7.05 -11.04
CA ASP A 21 -8.63 -7.42 -11.86
C ASP A 21 -7.57 -6.32 -11.80
N GLN A 22 -7.96 -5.06 -12.02
CA GLN A 22 -7.05 -3.90 -11.90
C GLN A 22 -6.48 -3.77 -10.48
N ALA A 23 -7.30 -4.02 -9.44
CA ALA A 23 -6.85 -3.98 -8.06
C ALA A 23 -5.86 -5.12 -7.75
N GLN A 24 -6.03 -6.31 -8.34
CA GLN A 24 -5.08 -7.41 -8.23
C GLN A 24 -3.77 -7.07 -8.95
N GLU A 25 -3.86 -6.54 -10.16
CA GLU A 25 -2.69 -6.13 -10.94
C GLU A 25 -1.91 -5.01 -10.24
N ASN A 26 -2.61 -4.05 -9.61
CA ASN A 26 -2.00 -3.02 -8.79
C ASN A 26 -1.40 -3.58 -7.50
N ARG A 27 -2.01 -4.60 -6.87
CA ARG A 27 -1.42 -5.30 -5.72
C ARG A 27 -0.12 -5.99 -6.11
N ILE A 28 -0.05 -6.59 -7.30
CA ILE A 28 1.17 -7.24 -7.81
C ILE A 28 2.22 -6.18 -8.17
N ARG A 29 1.86 -5.19 -9.00
CA ARG A 29 2.80 -4.15 -9.49
C ARG A 29 3.32 -3.26 -8.38
N PHE A 30 2.44 -2.85 -7.48
CA PHE A 30 2.79 -1.91 -6.43
C PHE A 30 3.09 -2.57 -5.10
N GLY A 31 2.86 -3.89 -4.96
CA GLY A 31 3.34 -4.82 -3.92
C GLY A 31 2.94 -4.51 -2.47
N ARG A 32 2.62 -3.25 -2.20
CA ARG A 32 2.38 -2.62 -0.92
C ARG A 32 1.21 -1.67 -1.10
N THR A 33 0.16 -1.93 -0.36
CA THR A 33 -0.98 -1.03 -0.23
C THR A 33 -0.53 0.32 0.33
N ARG A 34 -1.36 1.36 0.16
CA ARG A 34 -1.07 2.68 0.78
C ARG A 34 -0.94 2.60 2.31
N ALA A 35 -1.68 1.69 2.95
CA ALA A 35 -1.62 1.48 4.39
C ALA A 35 -0.26 0.89 4.79
N GLU A 36 0.19 -0.18 4.12
CA GLU A 36 1.48 -0.82 4.40
C GLU A 36 2.66 0.12 4.16
N ARG A 37 2.61 0.94 3.10
CA ARG A 37 3.63 1.98 2.88
C ARG A 37 3.72 2.98 4.03
N ARG A 38 2.57 3.46 4.53
CA ARG A 38 2.53 4.41 5.65
C ARG A 38 3.05 3.80 6.95
N GLU A 39 2.69 2.56 7.24
CA GLU A 39 3.18 1.86 8.43
C GLU A 39 4.70 1.65 8.33
N GLN A 40 5.21 1.30 7.15
CA GLN A 40 6.65 1.15 6.95
C GLN A 40 7.42 2.47 7.05
N GLU A 41 6.86 3.57 6.54
CA GLU A 41 7.44 4.92 6.73
C GLU A 41 7.46 5.35 8.20
N LYS A 42 6.43 5.02 8.98
CA LYS A 42 6.44 5.29 10.43
C LYS A 42 7.51 4.48 11.15
N LEU A 43 7.61 3.19 10.82
CA LEU A 43 8.63 2.28 11.35
C LEU A 43 10.04 2.79 11.04
N SER A 44 10.30 3.18 9.79
CA SER A 44 11.62 3.70 9.41
C SER A 44 11.96 5.02 10.10
N ARG A 45 10.98 5.94 10.24
CA ARG A 45 11.17 7.19 10.99
C ARG A 45 11.47 6.94 12.46
N LYS A 46 10.76 6.00 13.09
CA LYS A 46 11.01 5.64 14.49
C LYS A 46 12.41 5.04 14.64
N GLN A 47 12.78 4.12 13.77
CA GLN A 47 14.13 3.53 13.76
C GLN A 47 15.22 4.60 13.58
N ALA A 48 15.02 5.55 12.67
CA ALA A 48 15.95 6.65 12.46
C ALA A 48 16.07 7.52 13.72
N ALA A 49 14.95 7.90 14.33
CA ALA A 49 14.94 8.68 15.57
C ALA A 49 15.58 7.93 16.75
N ASP A 50 15.33 6.63 16.87
CA ASP A 50 15.95 5.78 17.90
C ASP A 50 17.48 5.71 17.67
N LEU A 51 17.94 5.53 16.43
CA LEU A 51 19.37 5.52 16.09
C LEU A 51 20.03 6.89 16.33
N ASP A 52 19.35 7.99 15.99
CA ASP A 52 19.85 9.35 16.23
C ASP A 52 19.93 9.65 17.73
N GLY A 53 18.94 9.22 18.53
CA GLY A 53 18.96 9.37 19.99
C GLY A 53 20.00 8.48 20.69
N HIS A 54 20.37 7.36 20.08
CA HIS A 54 21.44 6.48 20.54
C HIS A 54 22.81 6.81 19.94
N ARG A 55 22.89 7.82 19.07
CA ARG A 55 24.15 8.33 18.55
C ARG A 55 24.85 9.06 19.68
N LEU A 56 25.79 8.37 20.34
CA LEU A 56 26.90 9.09 20.96
C LEU A 56 27.64 9.76 19.80
N GLU A 57 27.54 11.08 19.69
CA GLU A 57 28.61 11.81 19.02
C GLU A 57 29.92 11.34 19.68
N PRO A 58 30.94 10.93 18.91
CA PRO A 58 32.24 10.78 19.50
C PRO A 58 32.61 12.17 20.02
N ASP A 59 32.59 12.32 21.35
CA ASP A 59 33.10 13.47 22.09
C ASP A 59 34.65 13.46 22.00
N ASP A 60 35.19 13.20 20.81
CA ASP A 60 36.59 12.85 20.58
C ASP A 60 36.97 13.07 19.11
N GLU A 61 36.86 14.31 18.64
CA GLU A 61 38.04 14.94 18.03
C GLU A 61 38.32 16.25 18.78
N LYS A 62 39.42 16.18 19.53
CA LYS A 62 39.93 17.10 20.52
C LYS A 62 40.46 18.40 19.91
N SER A 63 40.59 19.40 20.79
CA SER A 63 41.54 20.53 20.76
C SER A 63 41.09 21.80 20.07
#